data_AF-A0A9E6BQ85-F1
#
_entry.id   AF-A0A9E6BQ85-F1
#
_cell.length_a   1.000
_cell.length_b   1.000
_cell.length_c   1.000
_cell.angle_alpha   90.00
_cell.angle_beta   90.00
_cell.angle_gamma   90.00
#
_symmetry.space_group_name_H-M   'P 1'
#
loop_
_entity.id
_entity.type
_entity.pdbx_description
1 polymer ?
#
loop_
_entity_poly.entity_id
_entity_poly.type
_entity_poly.pdbx_seq_one_letter_code
_entity_poly.pdbx_strand_id
1 'polypeptide(L)'
;MKILVRSEKSTRWEAADAVTPKAEVELQNLLIESPFLIPIEEMRDGVSPLVFAVGEFALPGSGATDILAFSADGDIAIMECKLAANPESRRKVIGQILEYASFLW
;
A
#
# COMPACT_ATOMS: atom_id res chain seq x y z
N MET A 1 12.65 -19.91 -16.66
CA MET A 1 13.79 -19.37 -17.44
C MET A 1 14.80 -18.82 -16.43
N LYS A 2 16.07 -19.22 -16.49
CA LYS A 2 17.10 -18.72 -15.55
C LYS A 2 17.82 -17.56 -16.23
N ILE A 3 17.77 -16.37 -15.63
CA ILE A 3 18.54 -15.20 -16.06
C ILE A 3 19.91 -15.31 -15.38
N LEU A 4 20.99 -15.27 -16.16
CA LEU A 4 22.36 -15.28 -15.64
C LEU A 4 22.89 -13.85 -15.63
N VAL A 5 23.53 -13.46 -14.54
CA VAL A 5 24.13 -12.14 -14.33
C VAL A 5 25.60 -12.34 -14.00
N ARG A 6 26.44 -11.43 -14.48
CA ARG A 6 27.88 -11.42 -14.21
C ARG A 6 28.26 -10.02 -13.74
N SER A 7 28.81 -9.92 -12.53
CA SER A 7 29.26 -8.65 -11.95
C SER A 7 30.68 -8.31 -12.39
N GLU A 8 31.06 -7.03 -12.35
CA GLU A 8 32.42 -6.59 -12.68
C GLU A 8 33.49 -7.19 -11.75
N LYS A 9 33.09 -7.65 -10.56
CA LYS A 9 33.96 -8.25 -9.54
C LYS A 9 34.12 -9.77 -9.69
N SER A 10 33.33 -10.42 -10.55
CA SER A 10 33.33 -11.88 -10.71
C SER A 10 33.41 -12.26 -12.19
N THR A 11 34.28 -13.21 -12.52
CA THR A 11 34.37 -13.79 -13.87
C THR A 11 33.36 -14.90 -14.11
N ARG A 12 32.57 -15.28 -13.10
CA ARG A 12 31.59 -16.36 -13.16
C ARG A 12 30.19 -15.81 -13.43
N TRP A 13 29.42 -16.56 -14.20
CA TRP A 13 27.99 -16.32 -14.38
C TRP A 13 27.24 -16.91 -13.19
N GLU A 14 26.42 -16.10 -12.54
CA GLU A 14 25.58 -16.49 -11.41
C GLU A 14 24.11 -16.33 -11.80
N ALA A 15 23.22 -17.17 -11.28
CA ALA A 15 21.80 -16.99 -11.51
C ALA A 15 21.34 -15.74 -10.75
N ALA A 16 20.57 -14.86 -11.41
CA ALA A 16 19.91 -13.76 -10.73
C ALA A 16 19.00 -14.33 -9.63
N ASP A 17 19.12 -13.79 -8.42
CA ASP A 17 18.12 -14.04 -7.38
C ASP A 17 16.77 -13.51 -7.86
N ALA A 18 15.73 -14.33 -7.70
CA ALA A 18 14.37 -13.89 -7.95
C ALA A 18 13.95 -12.93 -6.85
N VAL A 19 13.97 -11.62 -7.13
CA VAL A 19 13.31 -10.64 -6.27
C VAL A 19 11.81 -10.82 -6.49
N THR A 20 11.09 -11.23 -5.44
CA THR A 20 9.62 -11.16 -5.43
C THR A 20 9.25 -10.00 -4.53
N PRO A 21 9.03 -8.80 -5.05
CA PRO A 21 8.30 -7.80 -4.30
C PRO A 21 6.95 -8.44 -3.94
N LYS A 22 6.55 -8.38 -2.67
CA LYS A 22 5.20 -8.82 -2.31
C LYS A 22 4.25 -7.85 -2.99
N ALA A 23 3.31 -8.35 -3.80
CA ALA A 23 2.37 -7.51 -4.54
C ALA A 23 1.61 -6.48 -3.65
N GLU A 24 1.52 -6.72 -2.34
CA GLU A 24 1.02 -5.74 -1.36
C GLU A 24 1.90 -4.48 -1.28
N VAL A 25 3.23 -4.65 -1.20
CA VAL A 25 4.20 -3.52 -1.13
C VAL A 25 4.27 -2.77 -2.46
N GLU A 26 4.18 -3.48 -3.60
CA GLU A 26 4.13 -2.81 -4.91
C GLU A 26 2.86 -1.98 -5.06
N LEU A 27 1.71 -2.52 -4.66
CA LEU A 27 0.45 -1.78 -4.65
C LEU A 27 0.52 -0.58 -3.70
N GLN A 28 1.10 -0.77 -2.51
CA GLN A 28 1.28 0.29 -1.53
C GLN A 28 2.09 1.45 -2.12
N ASN A 29 3.26 1.16 -2.69
CA ASN A 29 4.13 2.16 -3.30
C ASN A 29 3.44 2.89 -4.47
N LEU A 30 2.76 2.15 -5.35
CA LEU A 30 2.01 2.73 -6.47
C LEU A 30 0.98 3.76 -5.99
N LEU A 31 0.23 3.41 -4.94
CA LEU A 31 -0.83 4.27 -4.40
C LEU A 31 -0.28 5.45 -3.59
N ILE A 32 0.90 5.32 -2.97
CA ILE A 32 1.60 6.44 -2.35
C ILE A 32 2.10 7.43 -3.40
N GLU A 33 2.69 6.93 -4.48
CA GLU A 33 3.22 7.76 -5.58
C GLU A 33 2.11 8.42 -6.40
N SER A 34 0.95 7.78 -6.50
CA SER A 34 -0.18 8.25 -7.33
C SER A 34 -1.52 8.01 -6.63
N PRO A 35 -1.83 8.76 -5.55
CA PRO A 35 -3.03 8.54 -4.75
C PRO A 35 -4.34 8.80 -5.50
N PHE A 36 -4.30 9.65 -6.53
CA PHE A 36 -5.42 9.93 -7.43
C PHE A 36 -5.90 8.69 -8.22
N LEU A 37 -5.13 7.59 -8.23
CA LEU A 37 -5.54 6.33 -8.86
C LEU A 37 -6.74 5.66 -8.13
N ILE A 38 -7.04 6.07 -6.89
CA ILE A 38 -8.26 5.63 -6.20
C ILE A 38 -9.40 6.59 -6.56
N PRO A 39 -10.43 6.15 -7.31
CA PRO A 39 -11.50 7.02 -7.77
C PRO A 39 -12.54 7.23 -6.66
N ILE A 40 -12.18 7.98 -5.62
CA ILE A 40 -13.03 8.18 -4.44
C ILE A 40 -14.33 8.93 -4.77
N GLU A 41 -14.35 9.75 -5.82
CA GLU A 41 -15.56 10.38 -6.35
C GLU A 41 -16.62 9.36 -6.82
N GLU A 42 -16.23 8.15 -7.23
CA GLU A 42 -17.18 7.09 -7.61
C GLU A 42 -17.80 6.41 -6.37
N MET A 43 -17.18 6.58 -5.20
CA MET A 43 -17.62 5.97 -3.94
C MET A 43 -18.47 6.92 -3.10
N ARG A 44 -18.20 8.22 -3.17
CA ARG A 44 -18.90 9.25 -2.41
C ARG A 44 -18.98 10.53 -3.25
N ASP A 45 -20.21 11.02 -3.44
CA ASP A 45 -20.45 12.27 -4.16
C ASP A 45 -19.85 13.47 -3.39
N GLY A 46 -19.33 14.44 -4.15
CA GLY A 46 -18.84 15.71 -3.61
C GLY A 46 -17.49 15.63 -2.90
N VAL A 47 -16.70 14.58 -3.17
CA VAL A 47 -15.34 14.41 -2.63
C VAL A 47 -14.33 14.72 -3.71
N SER A 48 -13.33 15.54 -3.37
CA SER A 48 -12.20 15.80 -4.27
C SER A 48 -11.24 14.60 -4.32
N PRO A 49 -10.53 14.38 -5.44
CA PRO A 49 -9.52 13.33 -5.55
C PRO A 49 -8.46 13.39 -4.45
N LEU A 50 -7.85 12.24 -4.15
CA LEU A 50 -6.71 12.18 -3.23
C LEU A 50 -5.47 12.80 -3.90
N VAL A 51 -4.83 13.75 -3.22
CA VAL A 51 -3.70 14.53 -3.74
C VAL A 51 -2.39 14.24 -3.03
N PHE A 52 -2.45 13.66 -1.83
CA PHE A 52 -1.28 13.33 -1.03
C PHE A 52 -1.48 12.01 -0.30
N ALA A 53 -0.42 11.22 -0.16
CA ALA A 53 -0.43 9.98 0.60
C ALA A 53 0.91 9.77 1.31
N VAL A 54 0.83 9.13 2.47
CA VAL A 54 1.98 8.71 3.27
C VAL A 54 1.82 7.24 3.65
N GLY A 55 2.88 6.47 3.50
CA GLY A 55 2.93 5.07 3.92
C GLY A 55 3.32 4.91 5.39
N GLU A 56 2.97 3.78 5.98
CA GLU A 56 3.42 3.36 7.32
C GLU A 56 3.17 4.42 8.41
N PHE A 57 2.01 5.08 8.35
CA PHE A 57 1.66 6.14 9.30
C PHE A 57 1.34 5.54 10.67
N ALA A 58 2.16 5.87 11.67
CA ALA A 58 2.03 5.33 13.02
C ALA A 58 0.84 5.95 13.79
N LEU A 59 0.04 5.09 14.41
CA LEU A 59 -1.08 5.41 15.30
C LEU A 59 -0.76 4.93 16.73
N PRO A 60 -0.38 5.83 17.64
CA PRO A 60 -0.05 5.46 19.02
C PRO A 60 -1.21 4.72 19.71
N GLY A 61 -0.94 3.51 20.18
CA GLY A 61 -1.95 2.64 20.83
C GLY A 61 -2.59 1.59 19.92
N SER A 62 -2.33 1.64 18.62
CA SER A 62 -2.68 0.58 17.65
C SER A 62 -1.41 0.10 16.94
N GLY A 63 -1.24 0.45 15.66
CA GLY A 63 -0.11 0.07 14.82
C GLY A 63 0.21 1.14 13.78
N ALA A 64 0.64 0.73 12.59
CA ALA A 64 0.83 1.63 11.46
C ALA A 64 -0.16 1.25 10.34
N THR A 65 -0.75 2.27 9.70
CA THR A 65 -1.56 2.06 8.49
C THR A 65 -0.64 1.81 7.30
N ASP A 66 -1.03 0.95 6.35
CA ASP A 66 -0.26 0.83 5.11
C ASP A 66 -0.22 2.17 4.36
N ILE A 67 -1.35 2.86 4.22
CA ILE A 67 -1.41 4.21 3.64
C ILE A 67 -2.46 5.08 4.35
N LEU A 68 -2.06 6.33 4.61
CA LEU A 68 -2.96 7.43 4.95
C LEU A 68 -2.93 8.46 3.81
N ALA A 69 -4.08 8.76 3.21
CA ALA A 69 -4.19 9.66 2.08
C ALA A 69 -5.20 10.79 2.30
N PHE A 70 -5.02 11.89 1.57
CA PHE A 70 -5.73 13.14 1.80
C PHE A 70 -6.27 13.73 0.50
N SER A 71 -7.51 14.21 0.52
CA SER A 71 -8.03 15.09 -0.54
C SER A 71 -7.58 16.53 -0.33
N ALA A 72 -7.72 17.37 -1.36
CA ALA A 72 -7.43 18.80 -1.25
C ALA A 72 -8.37 19.53 -0.27
N ASP A 73 -9.56 18.97 -0.01
CA ASP A 73 -10.55 19.52 0.91
C ASP A 73 -10.37 19.02 2.36
N GLY A 74 -9.36 18.18 2.60
CA GLY A 74 -9.02 17.65 3.93
C GLY A 74 -9.72 16.34 4.30
N ASP A 75 -10.35 15.66 3.34
CA ASP A 75 -10.84 14.29 3.57
C ASP A 75 -9.68 13.34 3.78
N ILE A 76 -9.87 12.36 4.67
CA ILE A 76 -8.86 11.36 5.01
C ILE A 76 -9.34 9.98 4.54
N ALA A 77 -8.47 9.26 3.85
CA ALA A 77 -8.64 7.87 3.49
C ALA A 77 -7.58 7.01 4.21
N ILE A 78 -8.04 6.01 4.98
CA ILE A 78 -7.19 4.98 5.57
C ILE A 78 -7.26 3.76 4.65
N MET A 79 -6.11 3.25 4.22
CA MET A 79 -6.03 2.14 3.26
C MET A 79 -5.10 1.04 3.78
N GLU A 80 -5.48 -0.21 3.51
CA GLU A 80 -4.74 -1.43 3.82
C GLU A 80 -4.61 -2.26 2.54
N CYS A 81 -3.39 -2.64 2.17
CA CYS A 81 -3.06 -3.39 0.97
C CYS A 81 -2.99 -4.89 1.28
N LYS A 82 -3.83 -5.68 0.60
CA LYS A 82 -3.88 -7.12 0.82
C LYS A 82 -4.03 -7.94 -0.46
N LEU A 83 -3.35 -9.08 -0.53
CA LEU A 83 -3.57 -10.05 -1.60
C LEU A 83 -5.01 -10.58 -1.56
N ALA A 84 -5.67 -10.54 -2.72
CA ALA A 84 -7.05 -11.06 -2.88
C ALA A 84 -7.14 -12.60 -2.76
N ALA A 85 -6.02 -13.32 -2.77
CA ALA A 85 -5.97 -14.79 -2.82
C ALA A 85 -6.54 -15.49 -1.58
N ASN A 86 -6.72 -14.79 -0.45
CA ASN A 86 -7.21 -15.37 0.79
C ASN A 86 -8.49 -14.67 1.31
N PRO A 87 -9.66 -15.34 1.24
CA PRO A 87 -10.92 -14.78 1.74
C PRO A 87 -10.92 -14.38 3.23
N GLU A 88 -10.15 -15.08 4.07
CA GLU A 88 -10.00 -14.74 5.50
C GLU A 88 -9.34 -13.37 5.69
N SER A 89 -8.49 -12.96 4.75
CA SER A 89 -7.77 -11.69 4.84
C SER A 89 -8.71 -10.50 4.75
N ARG A 90 -9.85 -10.62 4.06
CA ARG A 90 -10.87 -9.57 4.00
C ARG A 90 -11.45 -9.25 5.38
N ARG A 91 -11.75 -10.27 6.21
CA ARG A 91 -12.27 -10.06 7.57
C ARG A 91 -11.24 -9.38 8.47
N LYS A 92 -9.96 -9.74 8.30
CA LYS A 92 -8.85 -9.10 9.01
C LYS A 92 -8.72 -7.62 8.64
N VAL A 93 -8.75 -7.31 7.34
CA VAL A 93 -8.67 -5.92 6.83
C VAL A 93 -9.78 -5.04 7.41
N ILE A 94 -11.02 -5.53 7.47
CA ILE A 94 -12.13 -4.77 8.08
C ILE A 94 -11.83 -4.43 9.55
N GLY A 95 -11.31 -5.39 10.32
CA GLY A 95 -10.92 -5.18 11.71
C GLY A 95 -9.81 -4.13 11.85
N GLN A 96 -8.78 -4.21 11.00
CA GLN A 96 -7.68 -3.25 10.98
C GLN A 96 -8.17 -1.83 10.66
N ILE A 97 -9.01 -1.65 9.64
CA ILE A 97 -9.55 -0.33 9.29
C ILE A 97 -10.37 0.27 10.45
N LEU A 98 -11.20 -0.54 11.12
CA LEU A 98 -11.97 -0.07 12.28
C LEU A 98 -11.07 0.27 13.46
N GLU A 99 -10.02 -0.52 13.71
CA GLU A 99 -9.04 -0.24 14.74
C GLU A 99 -8.31 1.08 14.44
N TYR A 100 -7.73 1.23 13.26
CA TYR A 100 -7.01 2.46 12.87
C TYR A 100 -7.90 3.71 12.95
N ALA A 101 -9.15 3.62 12.49
CA ALA A 101 -10.10 4.73 12.61
C ALA A 101 -10.36 5.14 14.07
N SER A 102 -10.33 4.19 15.02
CA SER A 102 -10.51 4.46 16.44
C SER A 102 -9.31 5.10 17.16
N PHE A 103 -8.13 5.09 16.53
CA PHE A 103 -6.89 5.69 17.06
C PHE A 103 -6.41 6.92 16.29
N LEU A 104 -7.08 7.28 15.18
CA LEU A 104 -6.74 8.46 14.40
C LEU A 104 -7.18 9.78 15.06
N TRP A 105 -8.14 9.72 15.99
CA TRP A 105 -8.72 10.86 16.71
C TRP A 105 -8.94 10.54 18.19
#